data_AF-A0A418ILU9-F1
#
_entry.id   AF-A0A418ILU9-F1
#
_cell.length_a   1.000
_cell.length_b   1.000
_cell.length_c   1.000
_cell.angle_alpha   90.00
_cell.angle_beta   90.00
_cell.angle_gamma   90.00
#
_symmetry.space_group_name_H-M   'P 1'
#
loop_
_entity.id
_entity.type
_entity.pdbx_description
1 polymer ?
#
loop_
_entity_poly.entity_id
_entity_poly.type
_entity_poly.pdbx_seq_one_letter_code
_entity_poly.pdbx_strand_id
1 'polypeptide(L)' 'MNNLAILSPAIFYAVLLAIQYFLSRTGNKMVGAIVPVIFVIVLIYLYLTEKLGLTIWGAIIFGFIVLLFLLG' A
#
# COMPACT_ATOMS: atom_id res chain seq x y z
N MET A 1 -1.40 22.67 15.33
CA MET A 1 -1.64 21.39 14.64
C MET A 1 -0.55 21.20 13.61
N ASN A 2 0.17 20.07 13.63
CA ASN A 2 1.29 19.82 12.73
C ASN A 2 0.75 19.45 11.34
N ASN A 3 0.83 20.35 10.35
CA ASN A 3 0.30 20.13 9.00
C ASN A 3 0.86 18.86 8.33
N LEU A 4 2.06 18.42 8.72
CA LEU A 4 2.68 17.18 8.25
C LEU A 4 1.90 15.92 8.66
N ALA A 5 1.26 15.92 9.83
CA ALA A 5 0.45 14.80 10.30
C ALA A 5 -0.91 14.71 9.59
N ILE A 6 -1.40 15.82 9.04
CA ILE A 6 -2.65 15.88 8.26
C ILE A 6 -2.39 15.46 6.80
N LEU A 7 -1.20 15.78 6.27
CA LEU A 7 -0.84 15.47 4.89
C LEU A 7 -0.40 14.01 4.69
N SER A 8 0.12 13.34 5.72
CA SER A 8 0.63 11.97 5.58
C SER A 8 -0.41 10.94 5.11
N PRO A 9 -1.67 10.93 5.59
CA PRO A 9 -2.67 9.98 5.12
C PRO A 9 -3.14 10.31 3.70
N ALA A 10 -3.27 11.60 3.38
CA ALA A 10 -3.71 12.06 2.07
C ALA A 10 -2.69 11.73 0.97
N ILE A 11 -1.39 11.94 1.24
CA ILE A 11 -0.31 11.58 0.32
C ILE A 11 -0.27 10.06 0.13
N PHE A 12 -0.38 9.29 1.21
CA PHE A 12 -0.40 7.83 1.13
C PHE A 12 -1.55 7.32 0.26
N TYR A 13 -2.75 7.86 0.45
CA TYR A 13 -3.93 7.50 -0.34
C TYR A 13 -3.80 7.92 -1.82
N ALA A 14 -3.25 9.11 -2.09
CA ALA A 14 -2.99 9.58 -3.45
C ALA A 14 -2.00 8.69 -4.21
N VAL A 15 -0.95 8.20 -3.53
CA VAL A 15 0.01 7.26 -4.11
C VAL A 15 -0.65 5.92 -4.44
N LEU A 16 -1.46 5.39 -3.52
CA LEU A 16 -2.21 4.15 -3.76
C LEU A 16 -3.15 4.28 -4.97
N LEU A 17 -3.89 5.38 -5.07
CA LEU A 17 -4.77 5.65 -6.22
C LEU A 17 -4.00 5.81 -7.53
N ALA A 18 -2.85 6.49 -7.51
CA ALA A 18 -2.01 6.65 -8.70
C ALA A 18 -1.47 5.31 -9.21
N ILE A 19 -1.05 4.43 -8.30
CA ILE A 19 -0.61 3.07 -8.63
C ILE A 19 -1.79 2.29 -9.22
N GLN A 20 -2.95 2.31 -8.57
CA GLN A 20 -4.14 1.61 -9.05
C GLN A 20 -4.57 2.07 -10.45
N TYR A 21 -4.63 3.37 -10.64
CA TYR A 21 -4.95 3.98 -11.93
C TYR A 21 -3.93 3.56 -13.01
N PHE A 22 -2.63 3.54 -12.68
CA PHE A 22 -1.61 3.08 -13.61
C PHE A 22 -1.80 1.61 -13.99
N LEU A 23 -2.06 0.74 -13.01
CA LEU A 23 -2.32 -0.69 -13.21
C LEU A 23 -3.56 -0.93 -14.09
N SER A 24 -4.66 -0.27 -13.75
CA SER A 24 -5.93 -0.35 -14.49
C SER A 24 -5.79 0.15 -15.92
N ARG A 25 -5.04 1.24 -16.14
CA ARG A 25 -4.96 1.92 -17.45
C ARG A 25 -3.90 1.34 -18.39
N THR A 26 -2.85 0.72 -17.87
CA THR A 26 -1.83 0.04 -18.70
C THR A 26 -2.25 -1.35 -19.17
N GLY A 27 -3.19 -2.02 -18.48
CA GLY A 27 -3.58 -3.40 -18.80
C GLY A 27 -2.41 -4.40 -18.75
N ASN A 28 -1.27 -3.98 -18.19
CA ASN A 28 -0.04 -4.75 -18.19
C ASN A 28 -0.08 -5.77 -17.06
N LYS A 29 -0.43 -7.00 -17.42
CA LYS A 29 -0.55 -8.15 -16.51
C LYS A 29 0.72 -8.37 -15.67
N MET A 30 1.90 -8.04 -16.19
CA MET A 30 3.15 -8.19 -15.43
C MET A 30 3.25 -7.15 -14.31
N VAL A 31 2.95 -5.88 -14.59
CA VAL A 31 3.01 -4.82 -13.57
C VAL A 31 1.92 -5.04 -12.52
N GLY A 32 0.73 -5.46 -12.93
CA GLY A 32 -0.37 -5.84 -12.04
C GLY A 32 -0.03 -7.01 -11.11
N ALA A 33 0.92 -7.87 -11.48
CA ALA A 33 1.40 -8.95 -10.62
C ALA A 33 2.61 -8.52 -9.75
N ILE A 34 3.54 -7.74 -10.31
CA ILE A 34 4.78 -7.33 -9.62
C ILE A 34 4.49 -6.34 -8.48
N VAL A 35 3.59 -5.38 -8.70
CA VAL A 35 3.29 -4.33 -7.72
C VAL A 35 2.73 -4.90 -6.39
N PRO A 36 1.74 -5.83 -6.41
CA PRO A 36 1.28 -6.50 -5.20
C PRO A 36 2.39 -7.26 -4.45
N VAL A 37 3.29 -7.92 -5.17
CA VAL A 37 4.39 -8.69 -4.57
C VAL A 37 5.37 -7.76 -3.86
N ILE A 38 5.77 -6.66 -4.51
CA ILE A 38 6.64 -5.64 -3.90
C ILE A 38 5.98 -5.06 -2.64
N PHE A 39 4.67 -4.77 -2.70
CA PHE A 39 3.94 -4.26 -1.56
C PHE A 39 3.99 -5.21 -0.36
N VAL A 40 3.76 -6.53 -0.55
CA VAL A 40 3.84 -7.52 0.53
C VAL A 40 5.23 -7.56 1.15
N ILE A 41 6.29 -7.53 0.33
CA ILE A 41 7.68 -7.51 0.83
C ILE A 41 7.94 -6.29 1.70
N VAL A 42 7.52 -5.10 1.25
CA VAL A 42 7.66 -3.84 2.00
C VAL A 42 6.84 -3.88 3.29
N LEU A 43 5.61 -4.39 3.25
CA LEU A 43 4.75 -4.51 4.42
C LEU A 43 5.38 -5.40 5.50
N ILE A 44 5.92 -6.55 5.10
CA ILE A 44 6.63 -7.47 6.00
C ILE A 44 7.86 -6.77 6.59
N TYR A 45 8.68 -6.12 5.75
CA TYR A 45 9.87 -5.39 6.22
C TYR A 45 9.51 -4.31 7.25
N LEU A 46 8.48 -3.50 6.99
CA LEU A 46 8.04 -2.44 7.90
C LEU A 46 7.48 -3.02 9.19
N TYR A 47 6.77 -4.15 9.13
CA TYR A 47 6.26 -4.84 10.31
C TYR A 47 7.41 -5.37 11.19
N LEU A 48 8.38 -6.08 10.60
CA LEU A 48 9.52 -6.66 11.31
C LEU A 48 10.46 -5.62 11.91
N THR A 49 10.55 -4.43 11.31
CA THR A 49 11.37 -3.32 11.81
C THR A 49 10.63 -2.41 12.78
N GLU A 50 9.42 -2.80 13.21
CA GLU A 50 8.54 -2.04 14.09
C GLU A 50 8.14 -0.64 13.58
N LYS A 51 8.49 -0.32 12.33
CA LYS A 51 8.19 0.97 11.67
C LYS A 51 6.74 1.08 11.23
N LEU A 52 6.04 -0.06 11.10
CA LEU A 52 4.62 -0.09 10.72
C LEU A 52 3.71 0.44 11.84
N GLY A 53 4.10 0.29 13.11
CA GLY A 53 3.30 0.72 14.26
C GLY A 53 1.95 0.02 14.41
N LEU A 54 1.73 -1.10 13.70
CA LEU A 54 0.51 -1.90 13.75
C LEU A 54 0.77 -3.23 14.46
N THR A 55 -0.26 -3.78 15.11
CA THR A 55 -0.25 -5.16 15.59
C THR A 55 -0.25 -6.14 14.41
N ILE A 56 0.10 -7.41 14.64
CA ILE A 56 0.06 -8.47 13.61
C ILE A 56 -1.29 -8.48 12.86
N TRP A 57 -2.40 -8.39 13.60
CA TRP A 57 -3.75 -8.38 13.04
C TRP A 57 -4.04 -7.10 12.26
N GLY A 58 -3.59 -5.95 12.76
CA GLY A 58 -3.71 -4.67 12.06
C GLY A 58 -2.92 -4.66 10.74
N ALA A 59 -1.70 -5.19 10.74
CA ALA A 59 -0.86 -5.32 9.55
C ALA A 59 -1.49 -6.24 8.50
N ILE A 60 -2.08 -7.36 8.93
CA ILE A 60 -2.79 -8.30 8.05
C ILE A 60 -4.00 -7.59 7.40
N ILE A 61 -4.87 -6.97 8.20
CA ILE A 61 -6.07 -6.27 7.69
C ILE A 61 -5.67 -5.15 6.73
N PHE A 62 -4.69 -4.34 7.11
CA PHE A 62 -4.18 -3.28 6.26
C PHE A 62 -3.62 -3.82 4.94
N GLY A 63 -2.84 -4.90 5.00
CA GLY A 63 -2.32 -5.59 3.82
C GLY A 63 -3.43 -6.05 2.88
N PHE A 64 -4.48 -6.69 3.40
CA PHE A 64 -5.62 -7.13 2.60
C PHE A 64 -6.36 -5.96 1.94
N ILE A 65 -6.64 -4.87 2.66
CA ILE A 65 -7.33 -3.71 2.10
C ILE A 65 -6.53 -3.10 0.95
N VAL A 66 -5.23 -2.91 1.14
CA VAL A 66 -4.37 -2.34 0.10
C VAL A 66 -4.21 -3.28 -1.09
N LEU A 67 -4.08 -4.59 -0.85
CA LEU A 67 -3.99 -5.58 -1.93
C LEU A 67 -5.28 -5.68 -2.75
N LEU A 68 -6.45 -5.66 -2.11
CA LEU A 68 -7.74 -5.60 -2.80
C LEU A 68 -7.81 -4.34 -3.67
N PHE A 69 -7.37 -3.20 -3.13
CA PHE A 69 -7.24 -1.99 -3.92
C PHE A 69 -6.30 -2.21 -5.09
N LEU A 70 -5.10 -2.78 -4.93
CA LEU A 70 -4.12 -2.94 -6.01
C LEU A 70 -4.51 -3.94 -7.10
N LEU A 71 -5.35 -4.93 -6.79
CA LEU A 71 -5.77 -5.97 -7.74
C LEU A 71 -7.01 -5.59 -8.57
N GLY A 72 -7.80 -4.60 -8.12
CA GLY A 72 -9.01 -4.14 -8.80
C GLY A 72 -10.28 -4.71 -8.19
#